data_AF-B4SJ52-F1
#
_entry.id   AF-B4SJ52-F1
#
_cell.length_a   1.000
_cell.length_b   1.000
_cell.length_c   1.000
_cell.angle_alpha   90.00
_cell.angle_beta   90.00
_cell.angle_gamma   90.00
#
_symmetry.space_group_name_H-M   'P 1'
#
loop_
_entity.id
_entity.type
_entity.pdbx_description
1 polymer ?
#
loop_
_entity_poly.entity_id
_entity_poly.type
_entity_poly.pdbx_seq_one_letter_code
_entity_poly.pdbx_strand_id
1 'polypeptide(L)'
;MSFLPTAVELGRRAALAMLASLLLCYALAATGLMGWPVLVAFAIFLVSALLALPAVRDLRVSPLVLVACALVLIALGSPSDGWDPRSIWLFHAKRIFLEGSLYAQLDDYAPWSHNDYPALVPLLMASAAGLLGHWNELLPKAVAPLLLLPALLLIAPSLRSRWLVALFALLLLSTGREMLLNGYMDALVAVYAVAVVATAVRARTTGGRPRAGELIAFVLLVAVLSMLKNEGAVLAAVLTASVLVDGLLRERRLAWHIVLAVLVALLPLLAWKLSVDGAGVGNDLAGSDMKGQLLARLGSDGGSQLILKRLLLDAWVLVPLLLLAVFWRRTLRTPVAMTSLLAALAYAAVLFLVYLGTPHDLDWHLRTSADRVRLPVLLLLAFAMLSVLGPRATPVARAE
;
A
#
# COMPACT_ATOMS: atom_id res chain seq x y z
N MET A 1 10.46 33.77 -16.14
CA MET A 1 9.87 32.69 -15.31
C MET A 1 9.12 31.75 -16.23
N SER A 2 9.48 30.47 -16.32
CA SER A 2 8.74 29.53 -17.18
C SER A 2 7.42 29.15 -16.52
N PHE A 3 6.29 29.43 -17.18
CA PHE A 3 4.95 29.03 -16.71
C PHE A 3 4.68 27.52 -16.84
N LEU A 4 5.63 26.77 -17.40
CA LEU A 4 5.52 25.32 -17.57
C LEU A 4 5.84 24.57 -16.26
N PRO A 5 5.05 23.56 -15.88
CA PRO A 5 5.32 22.75 -14.70
C PRO A 5 6.63 21.97 -14.86
N THR A 6 7.33 21.75 -13.75
CA THR A 6 8.52 20.89 -13.73
C THR A 6 8.13 19.42 -13.95
N ALA A 7 9.08 18.59 -14.36
CA ALA A 7 8.86 17.15 -14.55
C ALA A 7 8.31 16.47 -13.27
N VAL A 8 8.77 16.91 -12.10
CA VAL A 8 8.30 16.42 -10.79
C VAL A 8 6.86 16.84 -10.51
N GLU A 9 6.51 18.10 -10.80
CA GLU A 9 5.16 18.60 -10.60
C GLU A 9 4.16 17.90 -11.54
N LEU A 10 4.56 17.66 -12.79
CA LEU A 10 3.76 16.88 -13.73
C LEU A 10 3.54 15.45 -13.23
N GLY A 11 4.60 14.78 -12.78
CA GLY A 11 4.51 13.43 -12.19
C GLY A 11 3.60 13.38 -10.97
N ARG A 12 3.66 14.39 -10.09
CA ARG A 12 2.77 14.50 -8.93
C ARG A 12 1.31 14.67 -9.34
N ARG A 13 1.01 15.57 -10.29
CA ARG A 13 -0.36 15.78 -10.78
C ARG A 13 -0.91 14.51 -11.43
N ALA A 14 -0.09 13.84 -12.23
CA ALA A 14 -0.42 12.56 -12.82
C ALA A 14 -0.72 11.50 -11.75
N ALA A 15 0.10 11.39 -10.70
CA ALA A 15 -0.14 10.46 -9.58
C ALA A 15 -1.49 10.72 -8.88
N LEU A 16 -1.85 11.98 -8.66
CA LEU A 16 -3.15 12.34 -8.08
C LEU A 16 -4.32 12.01 -9.02
N ALA A 17 -4.17 12.29 -10.31
CA ALA A 17 -5.16 11.94 -11.32
C ALA A 17 -5.35 10.41 -11.43
N MET A 18 -4.27 9.64 -11.34
CA MET A 18 -4.32 8.18 -11.26
C MET A 18 -5.13 7.75 -10.03
N LEU A 19 -4.78 8.17 -8.82
CA LEU A 19 -5.49 7.75 -7.61
C LEU A 19 -6.98 8.16 -7.63
N ALA A 20 -7.29 9.37 -8.10
CA ALA A 20 -8.67 9.84 -8.20
C ALA A 20 -9.48 9.02 -9.23
N SER A 21 -8.89 8.71 -10.39
CA SER A 21 -9.56 7.89 -11.41
C SER A 21 -9.75 6.44 -10.98
N LEU A 22 -8.82 5.85 -10.23
CA LEU A 22 -9.00 4.52 -9.62
C LEU A 22 -10.22 4.47 -8.69
N LEU A 23 -10.34 5.45 -7.79
CA LEU A 23 -11.48 5.54 -6.88
C LEU A 23 -12.78 5.88 -7.60
N LEU A 24 -12.72 6.65 -8.69
CA LEU A 24 -13.87 6.90 -9.55
C LEU A 24 -14.34 5.64 -10.26
N CYS A 25 -13.43 4.80 -10.77
CA CYS A 25 -13.77 3.49 -11.34
C CYS A 25 -14.58 2.68 -10.32
N TYR A 26 -14.06 2.60 -9.10
CA TYR A 26 -14.71 1.88 -8.01
C TYR A 26 -16.07 2.48 -7.64
N ALA A 27 -16.17 3.80 -7.50
CA ALA A 27 -17.41 4.46 -7.15
C ALA A 27 -18.51 4.25 -8.19
N LEU A 28 -18.18 4.32 -9.48
CA LEU A 28 -19.12 4.02 -10.57
C LEU A 28 -19.58 2.56 -10.51
N ALA A 29 -18.65 1.62 -10.38
CA ALA A 29 -18.98 0.20 -10.30
C ALA A 29 -19.82 -0.13 -9.06
N ALA A 30 -19.54 0.52 -7.93
CA ALA A 30 -20.25 0.32 -6.67
C ALA A 30 -21.71 0.81 -6.71
N THR A 31 -22.04 1.78 -7.56
CA THR A 31 -23.42 2.22 -7.80
C THR A 31 -24.14 1.41 -8.89
N GLY A 32 -23.50 0.35 -9.40
CA GLY A 32 -24.04 -0.51 -10.46
C GLY A 32 -23.76 -0.01 -11.88
N LEU A 33 -23.06 1.12 -12.04
CA LEU A 33 -22.62 1.57 -13.36
C LEU A 33 -21.42 0.75 -13.82
N MET A 34 -21.62 -0.12 -14.79
CA MET A 34 -20.60 -0.98 -15.38
C MET A 34 -20.45 -0.70 -16.89
N GLY A 35 -19.43 -1.28 -17.53
CA GLY A 35 -19.15 -1.06 -18.96
C GLY A 35 -18.49 0.29 -19.23
N TRP A 36 -18.95 1.02 -20.25
CA TRP A 36 -18.25 2.20 -20.78
C TRP A 36 -17.91 3.29 -19.73
N PRO A 37 -18.74 3.62 -18.70
CA PRO A 37 -18.37 4.65 -17.73
C PRO A 37 -17.13 4.28 -16.92
N VAL A 38 -17.05 3.02 -16.48
CA VAL A 38 -15.89 2.47 -15.75
C VAL A 38 -14.69 2.41 -16.68
N LEU A 39 -14.87 2.00 -17.94
CA LEU A 39 -13.78 1.95 -18.93
C LEU A 39 -13.22 3.35 -19.24
N VAL A 40 -14.05 4.40 -19.27
CA VAL A 40 -13.58 5.78 -19.44
C VAL A 40 -12.76 6.23 -18.22
N ALA A 41 -13.24 5.96 -17.00
CA ALA A 41 -12.47 6.26 -15.79
C ALA A 41 -11.14 5.50 -15.77
N PHE A 42 -11.13 4.24 -16.20
CA PHE A 42 -9.92 3.44 -16.30
C PHE A 42 -8.98 3.93 -17.42
N ALA A 43 -9.52 4.38 -18.55
CA ALA A 43 -8.73 5.01 -19.61
C ALA A 43 -8.06 6.31 -19.11
N ILE A 44 -8.74 7.11 -18.29
CA ILE A 44 -8.14 8.30 -17.64
C ILE A 44 -6.98 7.89 -16.73
N PHE A 45 -7.10 6.77 -15.99
CA PHE A 45 -6.00 6.22 -15.22
C PHE A 45 -4.79 5.88 -16.11
N LEU A 46 -5.01 5.19 -17.23
CA LEU A 46 -3.94 4.83 -18.18
C LEU A 46 -3.28 6.07 -18.82
N VAL A 47 -4.10 7.03 -19.28
CA VAL A 47 -3.59 8.30 -19.82
C VAL A 47 -2.78 9.06 -18.77
N SER A 48 -3.25 9.09 -17.53
CA SER A 48 -2.51 9.71 -16.42
C SER A 48 -1.19 9.00 -16.16
N ALA A 49 -1.14 7.67 -16.25
CA ALA A 49 0.12 6.90 -16.15
C ALA A 49 1.11 7.28 -17.27
N LEU A 50 0.64 7.44 -18.50
CA LEU A 50 1.45 7.90 -19.62
C LEU A 50 1.95 9.34 -19.41
N LEU A 51 1.10 10.22 -18.89
CA LEU A 51 1.46 11.61 -18.55
C LEU A 51 2.45 11.70 -17.38
N ALA A 52 2.62 10.64 -16.59
CA ALA A 52 3.66 10.57 -15.58
C ALA A 52 5.06 10.25 -16.14
N LEU A 53 5.15 9.64 -17.33
CA LEU A 53 6.43 9.21 -17.92
C LEU A 53 7.47 10.34 -18.08
N PRO A 54 7.12 11.59 -18.44
CA PRO A 54 8.09 12.67 -18.50
C PRO A 54 8.78 12.98 -17.15
N ALA A 55 8.25 12.50 -16.02
CA ALA A 55 8.93 12.56 -14.72
C ALA A 55 10.29 11.84 -14.71
N VAL A 56 10.53 10.92 -15.65
CA VAL A 56 11.83 10.26 -15.87
C VAL A 56 12.96 11.25 -16.19
N ARG A 57 12.63 12.46 -16.68
CA ARG A 57 13.61 13.53 -16.91
C ARG A 57 14.24 14.04 -15.61
N ASP A 58 13.58 13.84 -14.47
CA ASP A 58 14.19 14.09 -13.17
C ASP A 58 14.94 12.84 -12.70
N LEU A 59 16.27 12.93 -12.62
CA LEU A 59 17.16 11.83 -12.22
C LEU A 59 16.92 11.31 -10.79
N ARG A 60 16.20 12.06 -9.94
CA ARG A 60 15.80 11.58 -8.61
C ARG A 60 14.60 10.66 -8.70
N VAL A 61 13.66 10.94 -9.60
CA VAL A 61 12.39 10.19 -9.73
C VAL A 61 12.53 9.04 -10.74
N SER A 62 13.44 9.17 -11.70
CA SER A 62 13.64 8.21 -12.79
C SER A 62 13.81 6.76 -12.35
N PRO A 63 14.55 6.39 -11.27
CA PRO A 63 14.70 4.99 -10.90
C PRO A 63 13.36 4.33 -10.58
N LEU A 64 12.44 5.05 -9.93
CA LEU A 64 11.14 4.51 -9.55
C LEU A 64 10.21 4.32 -10.75
N VAL A 65 10.20 5.31 -11.66
CA VAL A 65 9.39 5.24 -12.89
C VAL A 65 9.89 4.10 -13.78
N LEU A 66 11.20 3.99 -13.96
CA LEU A 66 11.81 2.93 -14.76
C LEU A 66 11.55 1.54 -14.17
N VAL A 67 11.61 1.39 -12.85
CA VAL A 67 11.27 0.12 -12.18
C VAL A 67 9.80 -0.23 -12.41
N ALA A 68 8.87 0.70 -12.23
CA ALA A 68 7.45 0.44 -12.49
C ALA A 68 7.20 0.04 -13.96
N CYS A 69 7.79 0.77 -14.91
CA CYS A 69 7.69 0.44 -16.34
C CYS A 69 8.29 -0.94 -16.67
N ALA A 70 9.47 -1.26 -16.13
CA ALA A 70 10.12 -2.55 -16.36
C ALA A 70 9.27 -3.70 -15.80
N LEU A 71 8.72 -3.55 -14.60
CA LEU A 71 7.83 -4.56 -14.00
C LEU A 71 6.55 -4.75 -14.82
N VAL A 72 5.94 -3.68 -15.33
CA VAL A 72 4.78 -3.77 -16.23
C VAL A 72 5.14 -4.55 -17.51
N LEU A 73 6.25 -4.21 -18.15
CA LEU A 73 6.70 -4.89 -19.38
C LEU A 73 6.98 -6.37 -19.15
N ILE A 74 7.65 -6.72 -18.05
CA ILE A 74 7.94 -8.12 -17.71
C ILE A 74 6.65 -8.87 -17.34
N ALA A 75 5.73 -8.22 -16.60
CA ALA A 75 4.45 -8.83 -16.22
C ALA A 75 3.62 -9.20 -17.46
N LEU A 76 3.67 -8.42 -18.54
CA LEU A 76 3.02 -8.73 -19.81
C LEU A 76 3.60 -9.98 -20.52
N GLY A 77 4.81 -10.41 -20.16
CA GLY A 77 5.50 -11.53 -20.82
C GLY A 77 5.25 -12.92 -20.22
N SER A 78 4.49 -13.03 -19.15
CA SER A 78 4.24 -14.31 -18.47
C SER A 78 2.86 -14.36 -17.80
N PRO A 79 2.20 -15.53 -17.70
CA PRO A 79 1.01 -15.67 -16.87
C PRO A 79 1.34 -15.59 -15.38
N SER A 80 0.32 -15.42 -14.53
CA SER A 80 0.46 -15.68 -13.09
C SER A 80 0.53 -17.18 -12.83
N ASP A 81 1.45 -17.62 -11.98
CA ASP A 81 1.55 -19.01 -11.49
C ASP A 81 1.32 -19.10 -9.97
N GLY A 82 1.39 -17.98 -9.25
CA GLY A 82 1.10 -17.89 -7.82
C GLY A 82 -0.33 -18.29 -7.51
N TRP A 83 -0.55 -18.82 -6.31
CA TRP A 83 -1.90 -19.21 -5.86
C TRP A 83 -2.78 -17.98 -5.66
N ASP A 84 -2.43 -17.04 -4.76
CA ASP A 84 -3.24 -15.84 -4.52
C ASP A 84 -3.55 -15.03 -5.80
N PRO A 85 -2.58 -14.71 -6.68
CA PRO A 85 -2.85 -14.01 -7.94
C PRO A 85 -3.91 -14.67 -8.80
N ARG A 86 -3.86 -16.01 -8.94
CA ARG A 86 -4.82 -16.74 -9.76
C ARG A 86 -6.16 -16.92 -9.06
N SER A 87 -6.12 -17.37 -7.80
CA SER A 87 -7.26 -17.86 -7.04
C SER A 87 -8.08 -16.76 -6.39
N ILE A 88 -7.49 -15.59 -6.15
CA ILE A 88 -8.18 -14.44 -5.54
C ILE A 88 -8.30 -13.33 -6.60
N TRP A 89 -7.17 -12.78 -7.03
CA TRP A 89 -7.15 -11.50 -7.73
C TRP A 89 -7.65 -11.61 -9.17
N LEU A 90 -7.07 -12.50 -9.98
CA LEU A 90 -7.48 -12.73 -11.37
C LEU A 90 -8.80 -13.48 -11.46
N PHE A 91 -9.09 -14.40 -10.52
CA PHE A 91 -10.38 -15.08 -10.45
C PHE A 91 -11.52 -14.09 -10.28
N HIS A 92 -11.48 -13.23 -9.26
CA HIS A 92 -12.52 -12.22 -9.04
C HIS A 92 -12.57 -11.20 -10.18
N ALA A 93 -11.42 -10.82 -10.75
CA ALA A 93 -11.41 -9.96 -11.93
C ALA A 93 -12.15 -10.59 -13.13
N LYS A 94 -11.96 -11.89 -13.35
CA LYS A 94 -12.64 -12.63 -14.42
C LYS A 94 -14.14 -12.72 -14.17
N ARG A 95 -14.55 -12.89 -12.92
CA ARG A 95 -15.97 -12.85 -12.54
C ARG A 95 -16.59 -11.48 -12.82
N ILE A 96 -15.96 -10.40 -12.37
CA ILE A 96 -16.41 -9.03 -12.66
C ILE A 96 -16.51 -8.78 -14.17
N PHE A 97 -15.53 -9.27 -14.95
CA PHE A 97 -15.52 -9.12 -16.41
C PHE A 97 -16.68 -9.87 -17.08
N LEU A 98 -16.97 -11.12 -16.68
CA LEU A 98 -18.00 -11.96 -17.29
C LEU A 98 -19.41 -11.59 -16.84
N GLU A 99 -19.58 -11.28 -15.55
CA GLU A 99 -20.88 -11.04 -14.93
C GLU A 99 -21.28 -9.55 -14.97
N GLY A 100 -20.33 -8.66 -15.26
CA GLY A 100 -20.60 -7.22 -15.39
C GLY A 100 -21.06 -6.58 -14.08
N SER A 101 -20.55 -7.04 -12.93
CA SER A 101 -20.90 -6.52 -11.61
C SER A 101 -19.66 -6.45 -10.71
N LEU A 102 -19.51 -5.36 -9.94
CA LEU A 102 -18.49 -5.26 -8.89
C LEU A 102 -18.68 -6.33 -7.81
N TYR A 103 -19.93 -6.68 -7.53
CA TYR A 103 -20.32 -7.56 -6.44
C TYR A 103 -20.40 -9.03 -6.86
N ALA A 104 -19.85 -9.39 -8.04
CA ALA A 104 -19.87 -10.75 -8.57
C ALA A 104 -19.35 -11.79 -7.55
N GLN A 105 -18.35 -11.44 -6.73
CA GLN A 105 -17.79 -12.33 -5.71
C GLN A 105 -18.65 -12.51 -4.45
N LEU A 106 -19.76 -11.78 -4.29
CA LEU A 106 -20.58 -11.79 -3.07
C LEU A 106 -21.74 -12.78 -3.12
N ASP A 107 -21.53 -13.95 -3.75
CA ASP A 107 -22.48 -15.06 -3.83
C ASP A 107 -22.02 -16.31 -3.06
N ASP A 108 -20.90 -16.18 -2.36
CA ASP A 108 -20.21 -17.23 -1.62
C ASP A 108 -19.85 -18.51 -2.40
N TYR A 109 -19.79 -18.44 -3.73
CA TYR A 109 -19.50 -19.60 -4.58
C TYR A 109 -18.12 -20.23 -4.32
N ALA A 110 -17.11 -19.40 -4.07
CA ALA A 110 -15.72 -19.82 -3.87
C ALA A 110 -15.18 -19.31 -2.51
N PRO A 111 -15.61 -19.89 -1.38
CA PRO A 111 -15.29 -19.36 -0.05
C PRO A 111 -13.78 -19.32 0.25
N TRP A 112 -13.01 -20.23 -0.36
CA TRP A 112 -11.54 -20.28 -0.29
C TRP A 112 -10.84 -19.10 -0.99
N SER A 113 -11.55 -18.29 -1.77
CA SER A 113 -10.99 -17.18 -2.56
C SER A 113 -11.08 -15.82 -1.88
N HIS A 114 -11.38 -15.78 -0.59
CA HIS A 114 -11.56 -14.56 0.20
C HIS A 114 -12.56 -13.57 -0.42
N ASN A 115 -13.82 -14.01 -0.54
CA ASN A 115 -14.93 -13.22 -1.09
C ASN A 115 -15.16 -11.88 -0.35
N ASP A 116 -14.66 -11.75 0.88
CA ASP A 116 -14.78 -10.53 1.69
C ASP A 116 -13.72 -9.46 1.36
N TYR A 117 -12.71 -9.77 0.55
CA TYR A 117 -11.64 -8.85 0.18
C TYR A 117 -12.17 -7.72 -0.73
N PRO A 118 -11.73 -6.46 -0.54
CA PRO A 118 -12.13 -5.36 -1.40
C PRO A 118 -11.84 -5.61 -2.89
N ALA A 119 -12.85 -5.38 -3.74
CA ALA A 119 -12.78 -5.67 -5.17
C ALA A 119 -12.13 -4.56 -6.04
N LEU A 120 -11.40 -3.60 -5.46
CA LEU A 120 -10.78 -2.50 -6.23
C LEU A 120 -9.80 -3.04 -7.28
N VAL A 121 -8.83 -3.87 -6.89
CA VAL A 121 -7.85 -4.39 -7.84
C VAL A 121 -8.49 -5.33 -8.86
N PRO A 122 -9.34 -6.30 -8.45
CA PRO A 122 -10.12 -7.11 -9.39
C PRO A 122 -10.90 -6.29 -10.43
N LEU A 123 -11.55 -5.19 -10.02
CA LEU A 123 -12.27 -4.29 -10.93
C LEU A 123 -11.35 -3.66 -11.99
N LEU A 124 -10.16 -3.23 -11.60
CA LEU A 124 -9.20 -2.61 -12.53
C LEU A 124 -8.62 -3.64 -13.51
N MET A 125 -8.36 -4.86 -13.04
CA MET A 125 -7.96 -5.98 -13.87
C MET A 125 -9.07 -6.34 -14.88
N ALA A 126 -10.32 -6.39 -14.44
CA ALA A 126 -11.49 -6.59 -15.30
C ALA A 126 -11.64 -5.46 -16.33
N SER A 127 -11.40 -4.21 -15.92
CA SER A 127 -11.45 -3.04 -16.80
C SER A 127 -10.38 -3.10 -17.89
N ALA A 128 -9.18 -3.61 -17.57
CA ALA A 128 -8.13 -3.83 -18.55
C ALA A 128 -8.52 -4.87 -19.62
N ALA A 129 -9.15 -5.98 -19.23
CA ALA A 129 -9.74 -6.93 -20.18
C ALA A 129 -10.89 -6.29 -20.98
N GLY A 130 -11.72 -5.48 -20.33
CA GLY A 130 -12.83 -4.76 -20.94
C GLY A 130 -12.40 -3.81 -22.07
N LEU A 131 -11.24 -3.15 -21.94
CA LEU A 131 -10.68 -2.33 -23.02
C LEU A 131 -10.28 -3.14 -24.27
N LEU A 132 -9.93 -4.41 -24.12
CA LEU A 132 -9.66 -5.30 -25.26
C LEU A 132 -10.92 -5.96 -25.83
N GLY A 133 -12.02 -5.95 -25.07
CA GLY A 133 -13.24 -6.67 -25.40
C GLY A 133 -13.17 -8.20 -25.21
N HIS A 134 -12.05 -8.73 -24.69
CA HIS A 134 -11.92 -10.15 -24.36
C HIS A 134 -10.98 -10.38 -23.18
N TRP A 135 -11.15 -11.53 -22.51
CA TRP A 135 -10.25 -11.95 -21.43
C TRP A 135 -8.92 -12.48 -21.97
N ASN A 136 -7.83 -12.19 -21.27
CA ASN A 136 -6.55 -12.88 -21.39
C ASN A 136 -5.84 -12.85 -20.03
N GLU A 137 -4.88 -13.76 -19.81
CA GLU A 137 -4.22 -13.91 -18.50
C GLU A 137 -3.04 -12.94 -18.28
N LEU A 138 -2.66 -12.14 -19.29
CA LEU A 138 -1.44 -11.32 -19.26
C LEU A 138 -1.72 -9.85 -18.94
N LEU A 139 -2.64 -9.22 -19.69
CA LEU A 139 -2.94 -7.80 -19.56
C LEU A 139 -3.59 -7.44 -18.22
N PRO A 140 -4.63 -8.14 -17.72
CA PRO A 140 -5.22 -7.85 -16.42
C PRO A 140 -4.18 -7.88 -15.30
N LYS A 141 -3.29 -8.88 -15.31
CA LYS A 141 -2.21 -8.99 -14.33
C LYS A 141 -1.28 -7.77 -14.33
N ALA A 142 -0.95 -7.21 -15.49
CA ALA A 142 -0.04 -6.07 -15.62
C ALA A 142 -0.56 -4.78 -14.93
N VAL A 143 -1.84 -4.72 -14.57
CA VAL A 143 -2.41 -3.65 -13.75
C VAL A 143 -1.74 -3.59 -12.37
N ALA A 144 -1.38 -4.73 -11.78
CA ALA A 144 -0.77 -4.77 -10.45
C ALA A 144 0.54 -3.96 -10.36
N PRO A 145 1.58 -4.21 -11.17
CA PRO A 145 2.79 -3.37 -11.15
C PRO A 145 2.54 -1.92 -11.62
N LEU A 146 1.53 -1.67 -12.46
CA LEU A 146 1.17 -0.31 -12.88
C LEU A 146 0.66 0.55 -11.71
N LEU A 147 -0.02 -0.06 -10.73
CA LEU A 147 -0.47 0.59 -9.50
C LEU A 147 0.67 1.07 -8.58
N LEU A 148 1.92 0.65 -8.81
CA LEU A 148 3.07 1.20 -8.08
C LEU A 148 3.29 2.69 -8.39
N LEU A 149 3.06 3.10 -9.63
CA LEU A 149 3.48 4.39 -10.15
C LEU A 149 3.00 5.59 -9.31
N PRO A 150 1.70 5.73 -8.94
CA PRO A 150 1.24 6.88 -8.15
C PRO A 150 1.85 6.91 -6.75
N ALA A 151 1.96 5.76 -6.08
CA ALA A 151 2.56 5.68 -4.75
C ALA A 151 4.06 6.03 -4.79
N LEU A 152 4.80 5.49 -5.76
CA LEU A 152 6.23 5.75 -5.93
C LEU A 152 6.52 7.24 -6.22
N LEU A 153 5.72 7.87 -7.08
CA LEU A 153 5.84 9.31 -7.38
C LEU A 153 5.59 10.19 -6.15
N LEU A 154 4.71 9.76 -5.23
CA LEU A 154 4.41 10.47 -3.98
C LEU A 154 5.42 10.18 -2.85
N ILE A 155 6.17 9.07 -2.94
CA ILE A 155 7.30 8.74 -2.05
C ILE A 155 8.55 9.56 -2.39
N ALA A 156 8.87 9.69 -3.69
CA ALA A 156 10.13 10.29 -4.15
C ALA A 156 10.50 11.63 -3.49
N PRO A 157 9.57 12.60 -3.29
CA PRO A 157 9.89 13.87 -2.64
C PRO A 157 10.40 13.76 -1.19
N SER A 158 10.12 12.65 -0.50
CA SER A 158 10.59 12.42 0.87
C SER A 158 12.03 11.90 0.94
N LEU A 159 12.60 11.42 -0.18
CA LEU A 159 13.98 10.93 -0.26
C LEU A 159 14.88 12.01 -0.87
N ARG A 160 15.86 12.48 -0.10
CA ARG A 160 16.63 13.69 -0.44
C ARG A 160 17.63 13.54 -1.60
N SER A 161 18.00 12.32 -1.96
CA SER A 161 19.06 12.03 -2.93
C SER A 161 18.61 10.96 -3.91
N ARG A 162 19.01 11.11 -5.18
CA ARG A 162 18.79 10.09 -6.22
C ARG A 162 19.32 8.71 -5.84
N TRP A 163 20.41 8.66 -5.07
CA TRP A 163 21.00 7.41 -4.60
C TRP A 163 20.14 6.72 -3.55
N LEU A 164 19.48 7.49 -2.67
CA LEU A 164 18.54 6.95 -1.70
C LEU A 164 17.26 6.46 -2.39
N VAL A 165 16.81 7.16 -3.44
CA VAL A 165 15.69 6.70 -4.28
C VAL A 165 16.05 5.42 -5.02
N ALA A 166 17.23 5.36 -5.64
CA ALA A 166 17.72 4.15 -6.30
C ALA A 166 17.88 2.97 -5.32
N LEU A 167 18.36 3.23 -4.10
CA LEU A 167 18.45 2.21 -3.06
C LEU A 167 17.07 1.74 -2.59
N PHE A 168 16.09 2.64 -2.44
CA PHE A 168 14.70 2.25 -2.17
C PHE A 168 14.13 1.38 -3.31
N ALA A 169 14.38 1.76 -4.56
CA ALA A 169 13.97 0.98 -5.74
C ALA A 169 14.60 -0.42 -5.75
N LEU A 170 15.90 -0.51 -5.42
CA LEU A 170 16.63 -1.77 -5.32
C LEU A 170 16.05 -2.64 -4.20
N LEU A 171 15.79 -2.09 -3.01
CA LEU A 171 15.17 -2.82 -1.90
C LEU A 171 13.78 -3.33 -2.26
N LEU A 172 12.97 -2.53 -2.93
CA LEU A 172 11.67 -2.94 -3.44
C LEU A 172 11.79 -4.10 -4.43
N LEU A 173 12.75 -4.05 -5.36
CA LEU A 173 12.99 -5.15 -6.29
C LEU A 173 13.51 -6.41 -5.59
N SER A 174 14.43 -6.28 -4.64
CA SER A 174 15.01 -7.41 -3.92
C SER A 174 13.98 -8.18 -3.08
N THR A 175 12.94 -7.49 -2.60
CA THR A 175 11.99 -8.05 -1.62
C THR A 175 10.59 -8.28 -2.19
N GLY A 176 10.20 -7.52 -3.22
CA GLY A 176 8.84 -7.53 -3.78
C GLY A 176 8.74 -7.93 -5.25
N ARG A 177 9.86 -8.12 -5.99
CA ARG A 177 9.82 -8.36 -7.45
C ARG A 177 8.89 -9.52 -7.82
N GLU A 178 9.07 -10.69 -7.22
CA GLU A 178 8.29 -11.88 -7.57
C GLU A 178 6.80 -11.66 -7.30
N MET A 179 6.48 -11.04 -6.18
CA MET A 179 5.11 -10.68 -5.80
C MET A 179 4.47 -9.73 -6.83
N LEU A 180 5.19 -8.68 -7.22
CA LEU A 180 4.72 -7.67 -8.16
C LEU A 180 4.54 -8.21 -9.59
N LEU A 181 5.47 -9.07 -10.06
CA LEU A 181 5.40 -9.68 -11.38
C LEU A 181 4.29 -10.73 -11.50
N ASN A 182 4.01 -11.44 -10.40
CA ASN A 182 3.02 -12.50 -10.35
C ASN A 182 1.61 -11.96 -10.06
N GLY A 183 1.48 -10.75 -9.51
CA GLY A 183 0.19 -10.10 -9.23
C GLY A 183 -0.31 -10.29 -7.80
N TYR A 184 0.59 -10.44 -6.82
CA TYR A 184 0.25 -10.37 -5.40
C TYR A 184 0.07 -8.91 -4.96
N MET A 185 -0.85 -8.70 -4.01
CA MET A 185 -1.15 -7.35 -3.51
C MET A 185 -0.28 -6.92 -2.32
N ASP A 186 0.42 -7.83 -1.65
CA ASP A 186 1.12 -7.49 -0.39
C ASP A 186 2.27 -6.48 -0.61
N ALA A 187 2.96 -6.56 -1.76
CA ALA A 187 3.96 -5.58 -2.15
C ALA A 187 3.36 -4.21 -2.47
N LEU A 188 2.17 -4.16 -3.07
CA LEU A 188 1.44 -2.89 -3.27
C LEU A 188 1.01 -2.31 -1.92
N VAL A 189 0.43 -3.11 -1.03
CA VAL A 189 0.06 -2.71 0.33
C VAL A 189 1.26 -2.08 1.05
N ALA A 190 2.43 -2.72 0.96
CA ALA A 190 3.67 -2.22 1.58
C ALA A 190 4.14 -0.88 0.99
N VAL A 191 4.13 -0.72 -0.34
CA VAL A 191 4.52 0.54 -1.00
C VAL A 191 3.53 1.66 -0.69
N TYR A 192 2.22 1.38 -0.71
CA TYR A 192 1.20 2.35 -0.33
C TYR A 192 1.30 2.76 1.14
N ALA A 193 1.64 1.85 2.06
CA ALA A 193 1.90 2.18 3.45
C ALA A 193 3.04 3.21 3.62
N VAL A 194 4.13 3.05 2.85
CA VAL A 194 5.24 4.01 2.82
C VAL A 194 4.76 5.37 2.26
N ALA A 195 3.98 5.38 1.18
CA ALA A 195 3.45 6.59 0.57
C ALA A 195 2.50 7.36 1.52
N VAL A 196 1.68 6.64 2.30
CA VAL A 196 0.80 7.21 3.32
C VAL A 196 1.62 7.92 4.39
N VAL A 197 2.68 7.31 4.94
CA VAL A 197 3.55 7.98 5.93
C VAL A 197 4.25 9.19 5.32
N ALA A 198 4.77 9.05 4.10
CA ALA A 198 5.46 10.12 3.39
C ALA A 198 4.57 11.36 3.21
N THR A 199 3.31 11.18 2.79
CA THR A 199 2.34 12.28 2.58
C THR A 199 1.79 12.82 3.90
N ALA A 200 1.48 11.95 4.88
CA ALA A 200 0.94 12.36 6.18
C ALA A 200 1.92 13.28 6.93
N VAL A 201 3.20 12.94 6.98
CA VAL A 201 4.21 13.76 7.66
C VAL A 201 4.40 15.10 6.95
N ARG A 202 4.36 15.14 5.61
CA ARG A 202 4.41 16.40 4.85
C ARG A 202 3.17 17.26 5.03
N ALA A 203 1.99 16.65 5.15
CA ALA A 203 0.74 17.35 5.44
C ALA A 203 0.75 17.99 6.84
N ARG A 204 1.40 17.35 7.82
CA ARG A 204 1.48 17.83 9.21
C ARG A 204 2.54 18.92 9.42
N THR A 205 3.71 18.78 8.79
CA THR A 205 4.90 19.61 9.09
C THR A 205 4.86 21.06 8.57
N THR A 206 3.79 21.49 7.90
CA THR A 206 3.68 22.87 7.36
C THR A 206 2.99 23.83 8.33
N GLY A 207 3.78 24.48 9.21
CA GLY A 207 3.55 25.84 9.72
C GLY A 207 2.12 26.26 10.14
N GLY A 208 1.29 25.35 10.64
CA GLY A 208 -0.06 25.64 11.17
C GLY A 208 -1.24 25.37 10.23
N ARG A 209 -1.04 25.20 8.91
CA ARG A 209 -2.11 24.77 7.97
C ARG A 209 -1.62 23.64 7.05
N PRO A 210 -2.38 22.54 6.90
CA PRO A 210 -2.01 21.47 5.98
C PRO A 210 -2.03 22.00 4.55
N ARG A 211 -1.00 21.68 3.76
CA ARG A 211 -1.04 21.89 2.31
C ARG A 211 -2.14 21.02 1.74
N ALA A 212 -3.19 21.63 1.18
CA ALA A 212 -4.34 20.92 0.62
C ALA A 212 -3.93 19.78 -0.32
N GLY A 213 -2.93 20.00 -1.18
CA GLY A 213 -2.42 18.98 -2.09
C GLY A 213 -1.71 17.78 -1.43
N GLU A 214 -1.15 17.91 -0.22
CA GLU A 214 -0.62 16.77 0.55
C GLU A 214 -1.75 16.03 1.27
N LEU A 215 -2.74 16.77 1.80
CA LEU A 215 -3.89 16.17 2.45
C LEU A 215 -4.75 15.37 1.46
N ILE A 216 -4.97 15.90 0.25
CA ILE A 216 -5.64 15.18 -0.84
C ILE A 216 -4.86 13.91 -1.20
N ALA A 217 -3.55 14.01 -1.38
CA ALA A 217 -2.70 12.85 -1.66
C ALA A 217 -2.84 11.77 -0.56
N PHE A 218 -2.82 12.20 0.70
CA PHE A 218 -2.99 11.33 1.85
C PHE A 218 -4.38 10.65 1.87
N VAL A 219 -5.47 11.40 1.69
CA VAL A 219 -6.84 10.86 1.61
C VAL A 219 -6.94 9.79 0.51
N LEU A 220 -6.47 10.12 -0.70
CA LEU A 220 -6.53 9.20 -1.84
C LEU A 220 -5.69 7.94 -1.61
N LEU A 221 -4.50 8.07 -1.03
CA LEU A 221 -3.63 6.94 -0.72
C LEU A 221 -4.21 6.04 0.37
N VAL A 222 -4.82 6.61 1.43
CA VAL A 222 -5.47 5.84 2.50
C VAL A 222 -6.68 5.10 1.94
N ALA A 223 -7.49 5.75 1.09
CA ALA A 223 -8.63 5.12 0.44
C ALA A 223 -8.18 3.93 -0.40
N VAL A 224 -7.18 4.10 -1.28
CA VAL A 224 -6.65 3.00 -2.08
C VAL A 224 -6.03 1.91 -1.20
N LEU A 225 -5.16 2.26 -0.24
CA LEU A 225 -4.53 1.29 0.68
C LEU A 225 -5.57 0.41 1.37
N SER A 226 -6.63 1.01 1.91
CA SER A 226 -7.72 0.30 2.59
C SER A 226 -8.53 -0.62 1.68
N MET A 227 -8.48 -0.37 0.37
CA MET A 227 -9.17 -1.10 -0.69
C MET A 227 -8.28 -2.08 -1.45
N LEU A 228 -6.99 -2.21 -1.11
CA LEU A 228 -6.10 -3.20 -1.75
C LEU A 228 -6.32 -4.61 -1.20
N LYS A 229 -6.50 -4.72 0.13
CA LYS A 229 -6.62 -5.97 0.89
C LYS A 229 -7.14 -5.62 2.30
N ASN A 230 -7.64 -6.60 3.05
CA ASN A 230 -8.08 -6.40 4.43
C ASN A 230 -6.97 -5.84 5.35
N GLU A 231 -5.74 -6.31 5.17
CA GLU A 231 -4.56 -5.85 5.90
C GLU A 231 -4.25 -4.38 5.62
N GLY A 232 -4.66 -3.86 4.45
CA GLY A 232 -4.56 -2.45 4.10
C GLY A 232 -5.37 -1.54 5.01
N ALA A 233 -6.57 -1.98 5.44
CA ALA A 233 -7.40 -1.25 6.39
C ALA A 233 -6.76 -1.20 7.79
N VAL A 234 -6.20 -2.34 8.23
CA VAL A 234 -5.45 -2.44 9.48
C VAL A 234 -4.22 -1.52 9.45
N LEU A 235 -3.47 -1.52 8.35
CA LEU A 235 -2.35 -0.61 8.14
C LEU A 235 -2.80 0.85 8.13
N ALA A 236 -3.89 1.21 7.48
CA ALA A 236 -4.42 2.57 7.51
C ALA A 236 -4.65 3.06 8.95
N ALA A 237 -5.21 2.21 9.83
CA ALA A 237 -5.39 2.53 11.24
C ALA A 237 -4.03 2.66 11.98
N VAL A 238 -3.11 1.71 11.80
CA VAL A 238 -1.79 1.72 12.44
C VAL A 238 -0.95 2.94 12.01
N LEU A 239 -0.95 3.26 10.72
CA LEU A 239 -0.21 4.40 10.17
C LEU A 239 -0.79 5.71 10.70
N THR A 240 -2.12 5.83 10.74
CA THR A 240 -2.80 7.00 11.31
C THR A 240 -2.45 7.18 12.77
N ALA A 241 -2.56 6.13 13.58
CA ALA A 241 -2.18 6.16 14.99
C ALA A 241 -0.71 6.58 15.16
N SER A 242 0.19 6.05 14.34
CA SER A 242 1.63 6.39 14.37
C SER A 242 1.89 7.85 14.04
N VAL A 243 1.19 8.41 13.05
CA VAL A 243 1.25 9.84 12.69
C VAL A 243 0.72 10.72 13.83
N LEU A 244 -0.38 10.32 14.48
CA LEU A 244 -0.96 11.07 15.59
C LEU A 244 -0.07 11.02 16.83
N VAL A 245 0.51 9.87 17.15
CA VAL A 245 1.46 9.70 18.26
C VAL A 245 2.71 10.53 18.03
N ASP A 246 3.35 10.44 16.85
CA ASP A 246 4.55 11.25 16.56
C ASP A 246 4.23 12.76 16.60
N GLY A 247 3.04 13.15 16.12
CA GLY A 247 2.55 14.53 16.21
C GLY A 247 2.36 14.99 17.65
N LEU A 248 1.72 14.17 18.49
CA LEU A 248 1.50 14.48 19.91
C LEU A 248 2.82 14.59 20.67
N LEU A 249 3.77 13.69 20.42
CA LEU A 249 5.09 13.69 21.08
C LEU A 249 5.91 14.94 20.73
N ARG A 250 5.83 15.43 19.49
CA ARG A 250 6.64 16.56 19.00
C ARG A 250 5.96 17.91 19.12
N GLU A 251 4.71 17.98 18.70
CA GLU A 251 3.95 19.22 18.51
C GLU A 251 2.97 19.47 19.66
N ARG A 252 2.77 18.48 20.56
CA ARG A 252 1.83 18.54 21.70
C ARG A 252 0.40 18.90 21.29
N ARG A 253 0.03 18.61 20.04
CA ARG A 253 -1.26 18.90 19.44
C ARG A 253 -1.73 17.71 18.62
N LEU A 254 -3.04 17.45 18.66
CA LEU A 254 -3.64 16.41 17.82
C LEU A 254 -3.98 16.97 16.44
N ALA A 255 -3.53 16.29 15.39
CA ALA A 255 -3.80 16.66 14.00
C ALA A 255 -5.21 16.21 13.57
N TRP A 256 -6.26 16.87 14.06
CA TRP A 256 -7.66 16.51 13.77
C TRP A 256 -8.01 16.41 12.27
N HIS A 257 -7.34 17.22 11.43
CA HIS A 257 -7.50 17.14 9.99
C HIS A 257 -7.04 15.79 9.39
N ILE A 258 -6.04 15.12 10.01
CA ILE A 258 -5.62 13.76 9.62
C ILE A 258 -6.72 12.76 10.00
N VAL A 259 -7.32 12.89 11.18
CA VAL A 259 -8.43 12.03 11.62
C VAL A 259 -9.61 12.17 10.66
N LEU A 260 -10.05 13.40 10.38
CA LEU A 260 -11.15 13.67 9.44
C LEU A 260 -10.83 13.14 8.04
N ALA A 261 -9.60 13.34 7.55
CA ALA A 261 -9.16 12.83 6.27
C ALA A 261 -9.26 11.30 6.18
N VAL A 262 -8.88 10.58 7.24
CA VAL A 262 -9.00 9.11 7.28
C VAL A 262 -10.46 8.67 7.31
N LEU A 263 -11.32 9.33 8.09
CA LEU A 263 -12.75 9.02 8.12
C LEU A 263 -13.38 9.13 6.73
N VAL A 264 -13.05 10.18 5.98
CA VAL A 264 -13.49 10.36 4.59
C VAL A 264 -12.88 9.29 3.67
N ALA A 265 -11.58 9.00 3.82
CA ALA A 265 -10.88 8.02 3.00
C ALA A 265 -11.41 6.59 3.17
N LEU A 266 -11.99 6.24 4.33
CA LEU A 266 -12.53 4.91 4.62
C LEU A 266 -13.96 4.69 4.11
N LEU A 267 -14.63 5.70 3.54
CA LEU A 267 -15.99 5.55 3.00
C LEU A 267 -16.12 4.44 1.95
N PRO A 268 -15.21 4.27 0.97
CA PRO A 268 -15.30 3.18 0.00
C PRO A 268 -15.20 1.79 0.66
N LEU A 269 -14.33 1.66 1.67
CA LEU A 269 -14.19 0.41 2.42
C LEU A 269 -15.44 0.12 3.25
N LEU A 270 -16.00 1.14 3.91
CA LEU A 270 -17.24 0.99 4.66
C LEU A 270 -18.37 0.51 3.74
N ALA A 271 -18.52 1.14 2.57
CA ALA A 271 -19.51 0.71 1.59
C ALA A 271 -19.29 -0.76 1.16
N TRP A 272 -18.04 -1.16 0.87
CA TRP A 272 -17.71 -2.55 0.56
C TRP A 272 -18.11 -3.51 1.67
N LYS A 273 -17.73 -3.21 2.92
CA LYS A 273 -17.99 -4.09 4.06
C LYS A 273 -19.47 -4.20 4.41
N LEU A 274 -20.26 -3.13 4.18
CA LEU A 274 -21.72 -3.19 4.29
C LEU A 274 -22.33 -4.11 3.20
N SER A 275 -21.79 -4.10 1.98
CA SER A 275 -22.23 -5.03 0.93
C SER A 275 -21.87 -6.48 1.24
N VAL A 276 -20.67 -6.74 1.77
CA VAL A 276 -20.23 -8.08 2.22
C VAL A 276 -21.17 -8.62 3.31
N ASP A 277 -21.45 -7.80 4.33
CA ASP A 277 -22.36 -8.15 5.43
C ASP A 277 -23.79 -8.40 4.93
N GLY A 278 -24.31 -7.51 4.06
CA GLY A 278 -25.62 -7.67 3.44
C GLY A 278 -25.76 -8.92 2.57
N ALA A 279 -24.65 -9.45 2.05
CA ALA A 279 -24.60 -10.70 1.29
C ALA A 279 -24.38 -11.94 2.17
N GLY A 280 -24.16 -11.78 3.48
CA GLY A 280 -23.91 -12.89 4.40
C GLY A 280 -22.55 -13.57 4.21
N VAL A 281 -21.59 -12.91 3.56
CA VAL A 281 -20.25 -13.47 3.29
C VAL A 281 -19.37 -13.31 4.53
N GLY A 282 -18.91 -14.43 5.08
CA GLY A 282 -18.05 -14.47 6.27
C GLY A 282 -16.57 -14.21 5.96
N ASN A 283 -15.80 -13.92 7.02
CA ASN A 283 -14.33 -13.87 6.99
C ASN A 283 -13.78 -15.05 7.80
N ASP A 284 -12.66 -15.64 7.37
CA ASP A 284 -12.02 -16.80 8.01
C ASP A 284 -11.73 -16.63 9.52
N LEU A 285 -11.56 -15.40 10.00
CA LEU A 285 -11.34 -15.09 11.42
C LEU A 285 -12.65 -14.86 12.18
N ALA A 286 -13.71 -14.46 11.50
CA ALA A 286 -15.03 -14.19 12.08
C ALA A 286 -15.72 -15.52 12.44
N GLY A 287 -15.61 -15.92 13.70
CA GLY A 287 -16.14 -17.19 14.22
C GLY A 287 -15.09 -18.10 14.86
N SER A 288 -13.80 -17.73 14.82
CA SER A 288 -12.73 -18.46 15.50
C SER A 288 -12.67 -18.18 17.00
N ASP A 289 -12.27 -19.18 17.82
CA ASP A 289 -11.94 -18.99 19.24
C ASP A 289 -10.56 -18.32 19.41
N MET A 290 -10.45 -17.08 18.92
CA MET A 290 -9.22 -16.32 18.97
C MET A 290 -8.70 -16.17 20.42
N LYS A 291 -9.61 -15.98 21.38
CA LYS A 291 -9.25 -15.83 22.80
C LYS A 291 -8.62 -17.10 23.36
N GLY A 292 -9.25 -18.26 23.15
CA GLY A 292 -8.71 -19.54 23.60
C GLY A 292 -7.36 -19.86 22.95
N GLN A 293 -7.24 -19.58 21.65
CA GLN A 293 -5.98 -19.79 20.90
C GLN A 293 -4.84 -18.88 21.37
N LEU A 294 -5.14 -17.60 21.65
CA LEU A 294 -4.17 -16.66 22.22
C LEU A 294 -3.64 -17.17 23.57
N LEU A 295 -4.53 -17.58 24.47
CA LEU A 295 -4.16 -18.09 25.79
C LEU A 295 -3.34 -19.38 25.70
N ALA A 296 -3.75 -20.32 24.83
CA ALA A 296 -3.04 -21.57 24.64
C ALA A 296 -1.62 -21.37 24.11
N ARG A 297 -1.43 -20.47 23.13
CA ARG A 297 -0.12 -20.25 22.50
C ARG A 297 0.83 -19.35 23.28
N LEU A 298 0.30 -18.46 24.14
CA LEU A 298 1.14 -17.68 25.07
C LEU A 298 1.75 -18.56 26.16
N GLY A 299 1.03 -19.61 26.60
CA GLY A 299 1.50 -20.55 27.61
C GLY A 299 2.29 -21.73 27.07
N SER A 300 2.30 -21.97 25.75
CA SER A 300 3.02 -23.08 25.13
C SER A 300 4.47 -22.71 24.80
N ASP A 301 5.41 -23.58 25.15
CA ASP A 301 6.81 -23.45 24.72
C ASP A 301 6.92 -23.54 23.19
N GLY A 302 7.39 -22.46 22.55
CA GLY A 302 7.77 -22.42 21.14
C GLY A 302 6.88 -21.56 20.21
N GLY A 303 5.60 -21.36 20.54
CA GLY A 303 4.67 -20.60 19.68
C GLY A 303 5.12 -19.15 19.44
N SER A 304 5.33 -18.39 20.52
CA SER A 304 5.80 -17.00 20.40
C SER A 304 7.22 -16.90 19.80
N GLN A 305 8.10 -17.85 20.12
CA GLN A 305 9.48 -17.86 19.59
C GLN A 305 9.49 -18.05 18.08
N LEU A 306 8.65 -18.96 17.55
CA LEU A 306 8.54 -19.21 16.12
C LEU A 306 8.01 -17.99 15.37
N ILE A 307 7.00 -17.32 15.92
CA ILE A 307 6.43 -16.09 15.33
C ILE A 307 7.50 -14.99 15.31
N LEU A 308 8.16 -14.71 16.43
CA LEU A 308 9.21 -13.68 16.50
C LEU A 308 10.37 -13.98 15.55
N LYS A 309 10.77 -15.25 15.44
CA LYS A 309 11.82 -15.66 14.51
C LYS A 309 11.45 -15.34 13.06
N ARG A 310 10.22 -15.62 12.64
CA ARG A 310 9.76 -15.38 11.27
C ARG A 310 9.51 -13.89 10.96
N LEU A 311 8.98 -13.14 11.93
CA LEU A 311 8.64 -11.74 11.73
C LEU A 311 9.84 -10.79 11.88
N LEU A 312 10.71 -11.02 12.87
CA LEU A 312 11.70 -10.03 13.29
C LEU A 312 13.15 -10.45 13.11
N LEU A 313 13.48 -11.75 13.14
CA LEU A 313 14.88 -12.22 13.11
C LEU A 313 15.44 -12.45 11.70
N ASP A 314 14.77 -11.93 10.69
CA ASP A 314 15.25 -11.93 9.31
C ASP A 314 16.22 -10.78 9.06
N ALA A 315 17.27 -11.01 8.26
CA ALA A 315 18.27 -10.01 7.96
C ALA A 315 17.68 -8.72 7.35
N TRP A 316 16.63 -8.84 6.54
CA TRP A 316 15.96 -7.69 5.93
C TRP A 316 15.20 -6.81 6.93
N VAL A 317 14.86 -7.33 8.10
CA VAL A 317 14.23 -6.59 9.20
C VAL A 317 15.28 -6.14 10.22
N LEU A 318 16.19 -7.04 10.60
CA LEU A 318 17.22 -6.77 11.60
C LEU A 318 18.20 -5.68 11.16
N VAL A 319 18.68 -5.71 9.92
CA VAL A 319 19.67 -4.74 9.44
C VAL A 319 19.16 -3.31 9.52
N PRO A 320 17.99 -2.93 8.94
CA PRO A 320 17.50 -1.56 9.08
C PRO A 320 17.16 -1.21 10.53
N LEU A 321 16.67 -2.16 11.34
CA LEU A 321 16.38 -1.92 12.76
C LEU A 321 17.65 -1.59 13.57
N LEU A 322 18.72 -2.37 13.37
CA LEU A 322 20.03 -2.16 14.02
C LEU A 322 20.64 -0.84 13.57
N LEU A 323 20.58 -0.51 12.28
CA LEU A 323 21.07 0.77 11.77
C LEU A 323 20.27 1.95 12.36
N LEU A 324 18.95 1.84 12.48
CA LEU A 324 18.12 2.85 13.14
C LEU A 324 18.46 3.00 14.63
N ALA A 325 18.85 1.92 15.31
CA ALA A 325 19.33 1.93 16.69
C ALA A 325 20.70 2.62 16.80
N VAL A 326 21.64 2.34 15.89
CA VAL A 326 22.92 3.06 15.80
C VAL A 326 22.69 4.57 15.60
N PHE A 327 21.73 4.93 14.74
CA PHE A 327 21.37 6.33 14.47
C PHE A 327 20.22 6.87 15.34
N TRP A 328 19.96 6.29 16.53
CA TRP A 328 18.74 6.56 17.31
C TRP A 328 18.44 8.05 17.52
N ARG A 329 19.44 8.88 17.85
CA ARG A 329 19.25 10.33 18.04
C ARG A 329 18.72 11.01 16.79
N ARG A 330 19.17 10.57 15.60
CA ARG A 330 18.75 11.12 14.31
C ARG A 330 17.39 10.56 13.90
N THR A 331 17.12 9.30 14.19
CA THR A 331 15.80 8.66 14.06
C THR A 331 14.75 9.44 14.84
N LEU A 332 14.99 9.68 16.14
CA LEU A 332 14.09 10.44 17.01
C LEU A 332 13.91 11.90 16.60
N ARG A 333 14.84 12.49 15.84
CA ARG A 333 14.74 13.89 15.36
C ARG A 333 14.11 14.02 13.97
N THR A 334 13.98 12.93 13.22
CA THR A 334 13.47 12.94 11.85
C THR A 334 12.03 12.45 11.86
N PRO A 335 11.00 13.32 11.67
CA PRO A 335 9.60 12.93 11.83
C PRO A 335 9.17 11.75 10.96
N VAL A 336 9.63 11.72 9.70
CA VAL A 336 9.36 10.61 8.78
C VAL A 336 9.94 9.30 9.33
N ALA A 337 11.19 9.30 9.80
CA ALA A 337 11.83 8.10 10.31
C ALA A 337 11.17 7.58 11.58
N MET A 338 10.83 8.46 12.52
CA MET A 338 10.14 8.09 13.75
C MET A 338 8.75 7.54 13.46
N THR A 339 7.96 8.21 12.61
CA THR A 339 6.62 7.76 12.25
C THR A 339 6.66 6.39 11.56
N SER A 340 7.60 6.19 10.63
CA SER A 340 7.79 4.90 9.96
C SER A 340 8.24 3.79 10.92
N LEU A 341 9.13 4.08 11.87
CA LEU A 341 9.56 3.12 12.89
C LEU A 341 8.39 2.73 13.81
N LEU A 342 7.63 3.70 14.31
CA LEU A 342 6.44 3.44 15.13
C LEU A 342 5.43 2.56 14.38
N ALA A 343 5.16 2.89 13.12
CA ALA A 343 4.23 2.12 12.30
C ALA A 343 4.73 0.69 12.03
N ALA A 344 6.02 0.52 11.74
CA ALA A 344 6.61 -0.81 11.52
C ALA A 344 6.51 -1.70 12.77
N LEU A 345 6.85 -1.16 13.94
CA LEU A 345 6.78 -1.90 15.20
C LEU A 345 5.33 -2.20 15.61
N ALA A 346 4.42 -1.24 15.45
CA ALA A 346 3.00 -1.43 15.73
C ALA A 346 2.38 -2.47 14.79
N TYR A 347 2.69 -2.44 13.50
CA TYR A 347 2.17 -3.45 12.56
C TYR A 347 2.80 -4.83 12.80
N ALA A 348 4.09 -4.92 13.15
CA ALA A 348 4.70 -6.17 13.59
C ALA A 348 4.00 -6.76 14.82
N ALA A 349 3.59 -5.92 15.78
CA ALA A 349 2.82 -6.35 16.94
C ALA A 349 1.42 -6.84 16.55
N VAL A 350 0.75 -6.19 15.59
CA VAL A 350 -0.52 -6.68 15.05
C VAL A 350 -0.34 -8.05 14.40
N LEU A 351 0.65 -8.23 13.52
CA LEU A 351 0.94 -9.53 12.90
C LEU A 351 1.23 -10.61 13.96
N PHE A 352 1.99 -10.26 15.00
CA PHE A 352 2.25 -11.17 16.11
C PHE A 352 0.95 -11.66 16.75
N LEU A 353 0.01 -10.74 17.04
CA LEU A 353 -1.30 -11.09 17.60
C LEU A 353 -2.15 -11.94 16.64
N VAL A 354 -2.12 -11.62 15.33
CA VAL A 354 -2.84 -12.41 14.31
C VAL A 354 -2.33 -13.85 14.27
N TYR A 355 -1.01 -14.07 14.23
CA TYR A 355 -0.46 -15.42 14.23
C TYR A 355 -0.68 -16.15 15.55
N LEU A 356 -0.66 -15.44 16.67
CA LEU A 356 -0.94 -16.03 17.97
C LEU A 356 -2.41 -16.46 18.08
N GLY A 357 -3.33 -15.71 17.48
CA GLY A 357 -4.77 -15.98 17.48
C GLY A 357 -5.31 -16.71 16.25
N THR A 358 -4.45 -17.30 15.41
CA THR A 358 -4.89 -17.94 14.16
C THR A 358 -5.52 -19.33 14.40
N PRO A 359 -6.65 -19.68 13.75
CA PRO A 359 -7.24 -21.02 13.89
C PRO A 359 -6.45 -22.11 13.15
N HIS A 360 -5.52 -21.74 12.30
CA HIS A 360 -4.75 -22.68 11.49
C HIS A 360 -3.53 -23.24 12.25
N ASP A 361 -2.93 -24.30 11.69
CA ASP A 361 -1.60 -24.75 12.11
C ASP A 361 -0.60 -23.59 11.97
N LEU A 362 0.12 -23.31 13.05
CA LEU A 362 0.97 -22.12 13.15
C LEU A 362 2.15 -22.18 12.16
N ASP A 363 2.76 -23.35 12.03
CA ASP A 363 3.95 -23.54 11.20
C ASP A 363 3.59 -23.50 9.71
N TRP A 364 2.48 -24.12 9.31
CA TRP A 364 1.89 -23.95 8.00
C TRP A 364 1.57 -22.47 7.71
N HIS A 365 0.84 -21.80 8.60
CA HIS A 365 0.41 -20.42 8.37
C HIS A 365 1.60 -19.47 8.24
N LEU A 366 2.62 -19.61 9.10
CA LEU A 366 3.85 -18.82 8.99
C LEU A 366 4.61 -19.11 7.69
N ARG A 367 4.70 -20.36 7.24
CA ARG A 367 5.38 -20.72 5.98
C ARG A 367 4.70 -20.17 4.74
N THR A 368 3.38 -20.01 4.75
CA THR A 368 2.60 -19.62 3.56
C THR A 368 2.31 -18.12 3.49
N SER A 369 2.34 -17.39 4.62
CA SER A 369 1.97 -15.96 4.64
C SER A 369 3.02 -15.00 5.22
N ALA A 370 3.89 -15.43 6.15
CA ALA A 370 4.72 -14.49 6.92
C ALA A 370 5.64 -13.61 6.05
N ASP A 371 6.29 -14.21 5.04
CA ASP A 371 7.19 -13.47 4.15
C ASP A 371 6.48 -12.37 3.35
N ARG A 372 5.20 -12.59 3.04
CA ARG A 372 4.35 -11.68 2.27
C ARG A 372 3.83 -10.55 3.14
N VAL A 373 3.21 -10.89 4.27
CA VAL A 373 2.53 -9.90 5.12
C VAL A 373 3.48 -9.05 5.97
N ARG A 374 4.76 -9.46 6.12
CA ARG A 374 5.79 -8.65 6.80
C ARG A 374 6.40 -7.56 5.90
N LEU A 375 6.16 -7.60 4.60
CA LEU A 375 6.76 -6.65 3.64
C LEU A 375 6.48 -5.16 3.97
N PRO A 376 5.31 -4.77 4.50
CA PRO A 376 5.09 -3.42 5.03
C PRO A 376 6.05 -3.05 6.16
N VAL A 377 6.35 -3.97 7.10
CA VAL A 377 7.35 -3.72 8.17
C VAL A 377 8.71 -3.43 7.56
N LEU A 378 9.15 -4.28 6.63
CA LEU A 378 10.44 -4.14 5.96
C LEU A 378 10.54 -2.79 5.25
N LEU A 379 9.57 -2.45 4.38
CA LEU A 379 9.64 -1.21 3.60
C LEU A 379 9.49 0.05 4.46
N LEU A 380 8.73 0.00 5.56
CA LEU A 380 8.67 1.10 6.53
C LEU A 380 10.01 1.29 7.25
N LEU A 381 10.66 0.21 7.70
CA LEU A 381 11.98 0.28 8.34
C LEU A 381 13.06 0.77 7.37
N ALA A 382 13.05 0.26 6.13
CA ALA A 382 13.93 0.72 5.07
C ALA A 382 13.73 2.22 4.79
N PHE A 383 12.47 2.66 4.63
CA PHE A 383 12.16 4.07 4.40
C PHE A 383 12.58 4.97 5.57
N ALA A 384 12.40 4.50 6.81
CA ALA A 384 12.89 5.19 8.00
C ALA A 384 14.42 5.36 7.96
N MET A 385 15.15 4.29 7.69
CA MET A 385 16.61 4.27 7.61
C MET A 385 17.12 5.20 6.51
N LEU A 386 16.54 5.15 5.30
CA LEU A 386 16.92 6.01 4.19
C LEU A 386 16.64 7.49 4.49
N SER A 387 15.54 7.78 5.17
CA SER A 387 15.19 9.14 5.61
C SER A 387 16.19 9.69 6.63
N VAL A 388 16.75 8.82 7.47
CA VAL A 388 17.83 9.15 8.40
C VAL A 388 19.13 9.41 7.64
N LEU A 389 19.52 8.62 6.64
CA LEU A 389 20.81 8.80 5.96
C LEU A 389 20.93 10.10 5.13
N GLY A 390 19.83 10.65 4.64
CA GLY A 390 19.84 11.84 3.77
C GLY A 390 20.47 13.09 4.41
N PRO A 391 21.27 13.91 3.67
CA PRO A 391 22.02 15.05 4.22
C PRO A 391 21.18 15.98 5.11
N ARG A 392 21.79 16.56 6.16
CA ARG A 392 21.13 17.63 6.94
C ARG A 392 20.80 18.78 5.99
N ALA A 393 19.62 19.37 6.13
CA ALA A 393 19.43 20.71 5.59
C ALA A 393 20.51 21.59 6.25
N THR A 394 21.38 22.18 5.44
CA THR A 394 22.22 23.28 5.92
C THR A 394 21.27 24.31 6.50
N PRO A 395 21.52 24.83 7.72
CA PRO A 395 20.75 25.96 8.21
C PRO A 395 20.92 27.05 7.16
N VAL A 396 19.80 27.51 6.59
CA VAL A 396 19.80 28.75 5.80
C VAL A 396 20.36 29.78 6.76
N ALA A 397 21.57 30.26 6.49
CA ALA A 397 22.14 31.38 7.22
C ALA A 397 21.07 32.46 7.21
N ARG A 398 20.62 32.87 8.40
CA ARG A 398 19.79 34.06 8.52
C ARG A 398 20.63 35.17 7.91
N ALA A 399 20.23 35.68 6.75
CA ALA A 399 20.76 36.94 6.26
C ALA A 399 20.36 37.97 7.32
N GLU A 400 21.38 38.49 8.01
CA GLU A 400 21.26 39.65 8.90
C GLU A 400 20.88 40.89 8.10
#